data_AF-A0A6P7WQE4-F1
#
_entry.id   AF-A0A6P7WQE4-F1
#
_cell.length_a   1.000
_cell.length_b   1.000
_cell.length_c   1.000
_cell.angle_alpha   90.00
_cell.angle_beta   90.00
_cell.angle_gamma   90.00
#
_symmetry.space_group_name_H-M   'P 1'
#
loop_
_entity.id
_entity.type
_entity.pdbx_description
1 polymer ?
#
loop_
_entity_poly.entity_id
_entity_poly.type
_entity_poly.pdbx_seq_one_letter_code
_entity_poly.pdbx_strand_id
1 'polypeptide(L)'
;EQYCFLYDILLEAVLCGLTDVPVEDIKYHMKKQSVQDPLTRTDGYLREFEALEKYSEIHQLHICQEAKKSSNITKNRNQEILPADVSRPILMSILGRDGSPGYINAVFANSYAEEDKFIITQLPLKETVPDFWALVYDYNCSAVVLMNKMQELNESYPKFWPARGEAKHGHFQVKVMAQKPGAGFTKTTLSLTNSKESTGSKLEVKLWELNNWPMSKGLPESPAALISILGEVERWQQHGQVGHILITCR
;
A
#
# COMPACT_ATOMS: atom_id res chain seq x y z
N GLU A 1 -11.73 -21.41 -21.53
CA GLU A 1 -10.71 -20.71 -20.74
C GLU A 1 -9.46 -20.41 -21.57
N GLN A 2 -8.67 -21.41 -21.98
CA GLN A 2 -7.44 -21.17 -22.78
C GLN A 2 -7.66 -20.38 -24.08
N TYR A 3 -8.76 -20.65 -24.81
CA TYR A 3 -9.08 -19.90 -26.03
C TYR A 3 -9.38 -18.42 -25.76
N CYS A 4 -10.12 -18.10 -24.69
CA CYS A 4 -10.39 -16.71 -24.29
C CYS A 4 -9.11 -15.99 -23.88
N PHE A 5 -8.26 -16.67 -23.10
CA PHE A 5 -6.96 -16.14 -22.68
C PHE A 5 -6.05 -15.75 -23.87
N LEU A 6 -6.12 -16.48 -24.99
CA LEU A 6 -5.38 -16.09 -26.20
C LEU A 6 -5.86 -14.76 -26.78
N TYR A 7 -7.17 -14.48 -26.75
CA TYR A 7 -7.68 -13.17 -27.18
C TYR A 7 -7.28 -12.07 -26.22
N ASP A 8 -7.27 -12.36 -24.91
CA ASP A 8 -6.84 -11.39 -23.89
C ASP A 8 -5.37 -11.01 -24.08
N ILE A 9 -4.47 -12.00 -24.30
CA ILE A 9 -3.05 -11.74 -24.60
C ILE A 9 -2.88 -10.92 -25.89
N LEU A 10 -3.61 -11.27 -26.96
CA LEU A 10 -3.52 -10.54 -28.22
C LEU A 10 -4.02 -9.10 -28.06
N LEU A 11 -5.07 -8.90 -27.28
CA LEU A 11 -5.62 -7.58 -26.99
C LEU A 11 -4.63 -6.75 -26.17
N GLU A 12 -4.02 -7.33 -25.12
CA GLU A 12 -2.94 -6.71 -24.35
C GLU A 12 -1.78 -6.27 -25.25
N ALA A 13 -1.29 -7.17 -26.10
CA ALA A 13 -0.18 -6.89 -27.01
C ALA A 13 -0.50 -5.77 -28.02
N VAL A 14 -1.76 -5.68 -28.48
CA VAL A 14 -2.21 -4.62 -29.40
C VAL A 14 -2.40 -3.28 -28.69
N LEU A 15 -2.90 -3.29 -27.45
CA LEU A 15 -3.16 -2.07 -26.69
C LEU A 15 -1.89 -1.48 -26.08
N CYS A 16 -1.05 -2.31 -25.46
CA CYS A 16 0.10 -1.87 -24.68
C CYS A 16 1.41 -1.88 -25.50
N GLY A 17 1.53 -2.80 -26.47
CA GLY A 17 2.77 -2.98 -27.22
C GLY A 17 3.95 -3.43 -26.36
N LEU A 18 5.18 -3.21 -26.84
CA LEU A 18 6.40 -3.46 -26.09
C LEU A 18 6.85 -2.17 -25.39
N THR A 19 6.78 -2.15 -24.07
CA THR A 19 7.10 -0.98 -23.24
C THR A 19 8.41 -1.13 -22.45
N ASP A 20 9.13 -2.24 -22.63
CA ASP A 20 10.45 -2.45 -22.03
C ASP A 20 11.49 -1.49 -22.63
N VAL A 21 12.29 -0.87 -21.76
CA VAL A 21 13.33 0.09 -22.14
C VAL A 21 14.66 -0.28 -21.47
N PRO A 22 15.72 -0.57 -22.23
CA PRO A 22 17.07 -0.76 -21.68
C PRO A 22 17.55 0.48 -20.91
N VAL A 23 18.32 0.27 -19.84
CA VAL A 23 18.77 1.35 -18.95
C VAL A 23 19.65 2.36 -19.68
N GLU A 24 20.44 1.91 -20.65
CA GLU A 24 21.26 2.73 -21.55
C GLU A 24 20.42 3.70 -22.39
N ASP A 25 19.18 3.34 -22.73
CA ASP A 25 18.30 4.09 -23.61
C ASP A 25 17.29 4.97 -22.87
N ILE A 26 17.19 4.85 -21.54
CA ILE A 26 16.12 5.49 -20.75
C ILE A 26 16.07 7.01 -20.95
N LYS A 27 17.23 7.68 -21.05
CA LYS A 27 17.29 9.14 -21.27
C LYS A 27 16.74 9.53 -22.63
N TYR A 28 17.06 8.74 -23.65
CA TYR A 28 16.57 8.97 -25.00
C TYR A 28 15.06 8.71 -25.07
N HIS A 29 14.61 7.61 -24.47
CA HIS A 29 13.20 7.24 -24.38
C HIS A 29 12.39 8.34 -23.68
N MET A 30 12.80 8.82 -22.50
CA MET A 30 12.12 9.90 -21.78
C MET A 30 12.00 11.18 -22.61
N LYS A 31 13.06 11.54 -23.35
CA LYS A 31 13.04 12.69 -24.26
C LYS A 31 12.03 12.48 -25.38
N LYS A 32 11.98 11.30 -25.98
CA LYS A 32 11.00 10.93 -27.01
C LYS A 32 9.57 11.01 -26.47
N GLN A 33 9.31 10.49 -25.27
CA GLN A 33 7.98 10.53 -24.65
C GLN A 33 7.50 11.95 -24.36
N SER A 34 8.41 12.89 -24.06
CA SER A 34 8.04 14.30 -23.81
C SER A 34 7.67 15.11 -25.06
N VAL A 35 7.86 14.57 -26.26
CA VAL A 35 7.52 15.27 -27.51
C VAL A 35 6.01 15.23 -27.72
N GLN A 36 5.39 16.40 -27.84
CA GLN A 36 3.98 16.52 -28.16
C GLN A 36 3.72 16.26 -29.64
N ASP A 37 2.68 15.48 -29.93
CA ASP A 37 2.16 15.32 -31.27
C ASP A 37 1.50 16.65 -31.74
N PRO A 38 1.86 17.18 -32.92
CA PRO A 38 1.33 18.46 -33.40
C PRO A 38 -0.18 18.48 -33.66
N LEU A 39 -0.78 17.31 -33.94
CA LEU A 39 -2.20 17.16 -34.28
C LEU A 39 -3.04 16.87 -33.03
N THR A 40 -2.63 15.90 -32.21
CA THR A 40 -3.42 15.47 -31.05
C THR A 40 -3.11 16.28 -29.79
N ARG A 41 -1.98 17.01 -29.77
CA ARG A 41 -1.43 17.70 -28.58
C ARG A 41 -1.17 16.79 -27.37
N THR A 42 -1.16 15.48 -27.59
CA THR A 42 -0.80 14.51 -26.57
C THR A 42 0.68 14.21 -26.64
N ASP A 43 1.30 13.95 -25.50
CA ASP A 43 2.65 13.42 -25.45
C ASP A 43 2.62 11.89 -25.33
N GLY A 44 3.79 11.28 -25.31
CA GLY A 44 3.90 9.84 -25.19
C GLY A 44 3.52 9.30 -23.80
N TYR A 45 3.78 10.05 -22.73
CA TYR A 45 3.38 9.67 -21.37
C TYR A 45 1.86 9.56 -21.23
N LEU A 46 1.13 10.55 -21.76
CA LEU A 46 -0.33 10.53 -21.72
C LEU A 46 -0.89 9.36 -22.53
N ARG A 47 -0.30 9.05 -23.70
CA ARG A 47 -0.73 7.91 -24.51
C ARG A 47 -0.53 6.56 -23.82
N GLU A 48 0.60 6.37 -23.13
CA GLU A 48 0.84 5.16 -22.34
C GLU A 48 -0.12 5.07 -21.15
N PHE A 49 -0.39 6.19 -20.49
CA PHE A 49 -1.37 6.25 -19.40
C PHE A 49 -2.79 5.93 -19.88
N GLU A 50 -3.24 6.50 -20.99
CA GLU A 50 -4.55 6.19 -21.59
C GLU A 50 -4.66 4.72 -22.05
N ALA A 51 -3.55 4.11 -22.48
CA ALA A 51 -3.53 2.68 -22.81
C ALA A 51 -3.75 1.82 -21.56
N LEU A 52 -3.13 2.18 -20.43
CA LEU A 52 -3.35 1.52 -19.13
C LEU A 52 -4.80 1.67 -18.65
N GLU A 53 -5.41 2.84 -18.81
CA GLU A 53 -6.83 3.05 -18.46
C GLU A 53 -7.75 2.15 -19.28
N LYS A 54 -7.57 2.11 -20.61
CA LYS A 54 -8.35 1.23 -21.49
C LYS A 54 -8.18 -0.24 -21.15
N TYR A 55 -6.95 -0.66 -20.87
CA TYR A 55 -6.66 -2.04 -20.47
C TYR A 55 -7.38 -2.40 -19.16
N SER A 56 -7.40 -1.47 -18.20
CA SER A 56 -8.07 -1.65 -16.91
C SER A 56 -9.59 -1.71 -17.03
N GLU A 57 -10.20 -1.02 -18.01
CA GLU A 57 -11.64 -1.12 -18.29
C GLU A 57 -12.04 -2.46 -18.91
N ILE A 58 -11.16 -3.02 -19.73
CA ILE A 58 -11.39 -4.26 -20.48
C ILE A 58 -11.21 -5.48 -19.56
N HIS A 59 -10.19 -5.48 -18.71
CA HIS A 59 -10.01 -6.53 -17.73
C HIS A 59 -11.06 -6.42 -16.63
N GLN A 60 -11.85 -7.48 -16.46
CA GLN A 60 -12.88 -7.52 -15.42
C GLN A 60 -12.26 -7.20 -14.06
N LEU A 61 -12.66 -6.06 -13.50
CA LEU A 61 -12.41 -5.75 -12.10
C LEU A 61 -12.94 -6.93 -11.28
N HIS A 62 -12.02 -7.58 -10.56
CA HIS A 62 -12.37 -8.68 -9.68
C HIS A 62 -13.50 -8.26 -8.73
N ILE A 63 -14.31 -9.24 -8.35
CA ILE A 63 -15.47 -9.02 -7.50
C ILE A 63 -15.01 -8.48 -6.13
N CYS A 64 -15.69 -7.46 -5.62
CA CYS A 64 -15.48 -6.86 -4.29
C CYS A 64 -16.71 -7.04 -3.39
N GLN A 65 -17.27 -8.26 -3.30
CA GLN A 65 -18.51 -8.51 -2.53
C GLN A 65 -18.32 -8.24 -1.05
N GLU A 66 -17.17 -8.62 -0.46
CA GLU A 66 -16.92 -8.44 0.97
C GLU A 66 -16.85 -6.96 1.35
N ALA A 67 -16.20 -6.16 0.50
CA ALA A 67 -16.09 -4.73 0.69
C ALA A 67 -17.46 -4.01 0.65
N LYS A 68 -18.42 -4.57 -0.09
CA LYS A 68 -19.77 -4.02 -0.30
C LYS A 68 -20.80 -4.48 0.74
N LYS A 69 -20.44 -5.38 1.65
CA LYS A 69 -21.35 -5.79 2.76
C LYS A 69 -21.70 -4.58 3.63
N SER A 70 -22.95 -4.50 4.08
CA SER A 70 -23.45 -3.40 4.93
C SER A 70 -22.61 -3.15 6.19
N SER A 71 -21.98 -4.20 6.74
CA SER A 71 -21.07 -4.11 7.89
C SER A 71 -19.70 -3.51 7.59
N ASN A 72 -19.30 -3.50 6.31
CA ASN A 72 -17.96 -3.14 5.83
C ASN A 72 -17.94 -1.83 5.04
N ILE A 73 -19.08 -1.34 4.52
CA ILE A 73 -19.12 -0.13 3.69
C ILE A 73 -18.48 1.07 4.41
N THR A 74 -18.70 1.21 5.72
CA THR A 74 -18.18 2.32 6.53
C THR A 74 -16.70 2.19 6.86
N LYS A 75 -16.08 1.05 6.54
CA LYS A 75 -14.64 0.80 6.70
C LYS A 75 -13.83 1.21 5.46
N ASN A 76 -14.49 1.59 4.37
CA ASN A 76 -13.85 2.05 3.14
C ASN A 76 -13.82 3.58 3.09
N ARG A 77 -12.63 4.16 2.93
CA ARG A 77 -12.46 5.63 2.84
C ARG A 77 -12.99 6.17 1.52
N ASN A 78 -12.78 5.44 0.43
CA ASN A 78 -13.36 5.73 -0.88
C ASN A 78 -14.21 4.53 -1.32
N GLN A 79 -15.48 4.77 -1.66
CA GLN A 79 -16.41 3.72 -2.10
C GLN A 79 -16.12 3.24 -3.54
N GLU A 80 -15.31 4.00 -4.30
CA GLU A 80 -14.88 3.65 -5.65
C GLU A 80 -13.59 2.81 -5.64
N ILE A 81 -12.85 2.80 -4.52
CA ILE A 81 -11.58 2.07 -4.38
C ILE A 81 -11.79 0.96 -3.34
N LEU A 82 -12.18 -0.21 -3.83
CA LEU A 82 -12.50 -1.38 -3.00
C LEU A 82 -11.52 -2.53 -3.31
N PRO A 83 -11.11 -3.30 -2.29
CA PRO A 83 -10.23 -4.43 -2.51
C PRO A 83 -11.00 -5.55 -3.21
N ALA A 84 -10.33 -6.20 -4.17
CA ALA A 84 -10.82 -7.43 -4.77
C ALA A 84 -10.86 -8.57 -3.73
N ASP A 85 -11.92 -9.37 -3.74
CA ASP A 85 -12.10 -10.47 -2.78
C ASP A 85 -10.97 -11.52 -2.88
N VAL A 86 -10.39 -11.68 -4.07
CA VAL A 86 -9.32 -12.65 -4.35
C VAL A 86 -7.95 -12.21 -3.82
N SER A 87 -7.74 -10.91 -3.60
CA SER A 87 -6.44 -10.34 -3.21
C SER A 87 -6.47 -9.69 -1.82
N ARG A 88 -7.61 -9.71 -1.12
CA ARG A 88 -7.72 -9.06 0.19
C ARG A 88 -7.15 -9.92 1.33
N PRO A 89 -6.57 -9.31 2.36
CA PRO A 89 -6.29 -10.01 3.61
C PRO A 89 -7.59 -10.33 4.37
N ILE A 90 -7.50 -11.37 5.21
CA ILE A 90 -8.53 -11.84 6.12
C ILE A 90 -7.99 -11.65 7.54
N LEU A 91 -8.64 -10.81 8.35
CA LEU A 91 -8.20 -10.57 9.73
C LEU A 91 -8.68 -11.68 10.65
N MET A 92 -7.75 -12.38 11.29
CA MET A 92 -8.01 -13.55 12.15
C MET A 92 -7.98 -13.18 13.63
N SER A 93 -7.20 -12.16 14.01
CA SER A 93 -7.14 -11.67 15.39
C SER A 93 -8.34 -10.80 15.80
N ILE A 94 -9.05 -10.24 14.82
CA ILE A 94 -10.33 -9.54 15.02
C ILE A 94 -11.44 -10.36 14.39
N LEU A 95 -12.50 -10.59 15.17
CA LEU A 95 -13.69 -11.31 14.74
C LEU A 95 -14.92 -10.39 14.78
N GLY A 96 -15.82 -10.59 13.82
CA GLY A 96 -17.17 -10.05 13.82
C GLY A 96 -18.00 -10.60 14.97
N ARG A 97 -19.19 -10.01 15.17
CA ARG A 97 -20.12 -10.43 16.23
C ARG A 97 -20.62 -11.87 16.05
N ASP A 98 -20.70 -12.32 14.82
CA ASP A 98 -21.07 -13.66 14.39
C ASP A 98 -19.87 -14.64 14.38
N GLY A 99 -18.69 -14.19 14.82
CA GLY A 99 -17.46 -14.98 14.80
C GLY A 99 -16.78 -15.03 13.44
N SER A 100 -17.30 -14.33 12.42
CA SER A 100 -16.64 -14.26 11.11
C SER A 100 -15.31 -13.49 11.20
N PRO A 101 -14.34 -13.75 10.31
CA PRO A 101 -13.10 -12.99 10.25
C PRO A 101 -13.34 -11.50 9.96
N GLY A 102 -12.46 -10.65 10.47
CA GLY A 102 -12.52 -9.20 10.26
C GLY A 102 -12.21 -8.79 8.83
N TYR A 103 -12.72 -7.61 8.46
CA TYR A 103 -12.49 -6.95 7.18
C TYR A 103 -11.69 -5.65 7.35
N ILE A 104 -10.75 -5.42 6.43
CA ILE A 104 -10.05 -4.15 6.21
C ILE A 104 -9.90 -3.90 4.70
N ASN A 105 -9.93 -2.64 4.27
CA ASN A 105 -9.64 -2.26 2.88
C ASN A 105 -8.13 -2.32 2.62
N ALA A 106 -7.67 -3.48 2.12
CA ALA A 106 -6.28 -3.74 1.78
C ALA A 106 -6.20 -4.83 0.70
N VAL A 107 -5.08 -4.88 -0.03
CA VAL A 107 -4.78 -5.94 -0.99
C VAL A 107 -3.34 -6.41 -0.86
N PHE A 108 -3.08 -7.67 -1.18
CA PHE A 108 -1.74 -8.16 -1.46
C PHE A 108 -1.29 -7.69 -2.84
N ALA A 109 0.00 -7.42 -2.95
CA ALA A 109 0.65 -7.13 -4.21
C ALA A 109 2.02 -7.82 -4.28
N ASN A 110 2.36 -8.28 -5.48
CA ASN A 110 3.61 -8.98 -5.73
C ASN A 110 4.78 -7.99 -5.70
N SER A 111 5.93 -8.47 -5.24
CA SER A 111 7.21 -7.84 -5.54
C SER A 111 7.81 -8.40 -6.83
N TYR A 112 9.00 -7.92 -7.19
CA TYR A 112 9.74 -8.48 -8.32
C TYR A 112 10.11 -9.97 -8.12
N ALA A 113 10.36 -10.41 -6.89
CA ALA A 113 10.91 -11.73 -6.59
C ALA A 113 9.96 -12.65 -5.80
N GLU A 114 8.98 -12.09 -5.09
CA GLU A 114 8.08 -12.80 -4.17
C GLU A 114 6.63 -12.37 -4.42
N GLU A 115 5.73 -13.34 -4.58
CA GLU A 115 4.28 -13.13 -4.58
C GLU A 115 3.79 -12.63 -3.22
N ASP A 116 2.71 -11.84 -3.22
CA ASP A 116 2.04 -11.30 -2.04
C ASP A 116 2.95 -10.56 -1.04
N LYS A 117 4.14 -10.12 -1.46
CA LYS A 117 5.13 -9.51 -0.57
C LYS A 117 4.66 -8.20 0.07
N PHE A 118 3.91 -7.40 -0.69
CA PHE A 118 3.42 -6.11 -0.27
C PHE A 118 1.97 -6.22 0.19
N ILE A 119 1.61 -5.42 1.19
CA ILE A 119 0.21 -5.18 1.54
C ILE A 119 -0.06 -3.69 1.33
N ILE A 120 -0.96 -3.37 0.42
CA ILE A 120 -1.34 -1.98 0.12
C ILE A 120 -2.67 -1.70 0.79
N THR A 121 -2.76 -0.65 1.60
CA THR A 121 -3.98 -0.30 2.34
C THR A 121 -4.19 1.21 2.44
N GLN A 122 -5.45 1.62 2.52
CA GLN A 122 -5.80 3.01 2.83
C GLN A 122 -5.28 3.43 4.21
N LEU A 123 -5.14 4.73 4.43
CA LEU A 123 -4.96 5.29 5.76
C LEU A 123 -6.17 4.91 6.64
N PRO A 124 -5.94 4.39 7.86
CA PRO A 124 -7.01 3.89 8.70
C PRO A 124 -8.02 5.00 9.02
N LEU A 125 -9.28 4.60 9.17
CA LEU A 125 -10.34 5.42 9.73
C LEU A 125 -10.29 5.28 11.26
N LYS A 126 -10.96 6.17 11.99
CA LYS A 126 -10.99 6.13 13.47
C LYS A 126 -11.45 4.77 13.99
N GLU A 127 -12.42 4.19 13.30
CA GLU A 127 -13.06 2.91 13.64
C GLU A 127 -12.22 1.72 13.20
N THR A 128 -11.33 1.88 12.21
CA THR A 128 -10.50 0.79 11.65
C THR A 128 -9.04 0.81 12.13
N VAL A 129 -8.67 1.70 13.07
CA VAL A 129 -7.33 1.66 13.69
C VAL A 129 -7.04 0.29 14.33
N PRO A 130 -7.96 -0.38 15.06
CA PRO A 130 -7.71 -1.73 15.55
C PRO A 130 -7.53 -2.75 14.42
N ASP A 131 -8.32 -2.63 13.34
CA ASP A 131 -8.23 -3.50 12.15
C ASP A 131 -6.86 -3.35 11.46
N PHE A 132 -6.30 -2.14 11.41
CA PHE A 132 -4.96 -1.89 10.87
C PHE A 132 -3.88 -2.62 11.68
N TRP A 133 -3.96 -2.59 13.01
CA TRP A 133 -2.99 -3.32 13.83
C TRP A 133 -3.18 -4.83 13.80
N ALA A 134 -4.42 -5.31 13.63
CA ALA A 134 -4.68 -6.70 13.31
C ALA A 134 -4.02 -7.11 11.99
N LEU A 135 -4.11 -6.29 10.94
CA LEU A 135 -3.45 -6.53 9.65
C LEU A 135 -1.94 -6.67 9.81
N VAL A 136 -1.31 -5.72 10.52
CA VAL A 136 0.14 -5.75 10.80
C VAL A 136 0.52 -7.01 11.58
N TYR A 137 -0.29 -7.38 12.57
CA TYR A 137 -0.03 -8.52 13.43
C TYR A 137 -0.21 -9.86 12.71
N ASP A 138 -1.37 -10.10 12.11
CA ASP A 138 -1.78 -11.37 11.50
C ASP A 138 -0.87 -11.78 10.35
N TYR A 139 -0.32 -10.78 9.63
CA TYR A 139 0.55 -10.99 8.48
C TYR A 139 2.03 -10.72 8.80
N ASN A 140 2.39 -10.61 10.07
CA ASN A 140 3.77 -10.42 10.53
C ASN A 140 4.49 -9.29 9.78
N CYS A 141 3.80 -8.14 9.61
CA CYS A 141 4.35 -7.02 8.86
C CYS A 141 5.52 -6.41 9.62
N SER A 142 6.74 -6.63 9.15
CA SER A 142 7.97 -6.12 9.77
C SER A 142 8.27 -4.67 9.38
N ALA A 143 7.64 -4.19 8.31
CA ALA A 143 7.80 -2.84 7.77
C ALA A 143 6.43 -2.20 7.46
N VAL A 144 6.30 -0.93 7.83
CA VAL A 144 5.16 -0.06 7.48
C VAL A 144 5.73 1.20 6.83
N VAL A 145 5.35 1.46 5.59
CA VAL A 145 5.71 2.68 4.85
C VAL A 145 4.46 3.54 4.73
N LEU A 146 4.53 4.73 5.32
CA LEU A 146 3.49 5.73 5.28
C LEU A 146 3.89 6.84 4.31
N MET A 147 3.13 6.97 3.22
CA MET A 147 3.44 7.86 2.10
C MET A 147 2.99 9.32 2.32
N ASN A 148 2.24 9.59 3.39
CA ASN A 148 1.70 10.91 3.70
C ASN A 148 2.15 11.39 5.09
N LYS A 149 2.38 12.70 5.23
CA LYS A 149 2.74 13.29 6.52
C LYS A 149 1.50 13.45 7.42
N MET A 150 1.47 12.77 8.58
CA MET A 150 0.28 12.75 9.45
C MET A 150 -0.11 14.13 10.00
N GLN A 151 0.88 15.03 10.15
CA GLN A 151 0.66 16.37 10.70
C GLN A 151 -0.18 17.27 9.80
N GLU A 152 -0.28 16.93 8.51
CA GLU A 152 -1.08 17.67 7.52
C GLU A 152 -2.48 17.09 7.36
N LEU A 153 -2.79 15.99 8.04
CA LEU A 153 -4.07 15.35 7.95
C LEU A 153 -5.03 15.91 9.01
N ASN A 154 -6.29 16.08 8.62
CA ASN A 154 -7.36 16.55 9.49
C ASN A 154 -7.89 15.42 10.40
N GLU A 155 -8.93 15.70 11.18
CA GLU A 155 -9.54 14.74 12.11
C GLU A 155 -10.04 13.45 11.43
N SER A 156 -10.25 13.47 10.11
CA SER A 156 -10.64 12.28 9.34
C SER A 156 -9.52 11.26 9.18
N TYR A 157 -8.28 11.57 9.56
CA TYR A 157 -7.13 10.66 9.52
C TYR A 157 -6.48 10.56 10.92
N PRO A 158 -6.95 9.63 11.77
CA PRO A 158 -6.44 9.49 13.12
C PRO A 158 -4.96 9.10 13.10
N LYS A 159 -4.20 9.63 14.06
CA LYS A 159 -2.92 9.00 14.42
C LYS A 159 -3.20 7.60 14.95
N PHE A 160 -2.58 6.61 14.32
CA PHE A 160 -2.78 5.19 14.67
C PHE A 160 -1.60 4.60 15.46
N TRP A 161 -0.55 5.37 15.74
CA TRP A 161 0.50 5.00 16.69
C TRP A 161 0.79 6.15 17.66
N PRO A 162 1.27 5.88 18.88
CA PRO A 162 1.56 6.93 19.84
C PRO A 162 2.80 7.72 19.42
N ALA A 163 2.86 9.02 19.73
CA ALA A 163 4.08 9.82 19.50
C ALA A 163 5.23 9.38 20.44
N ARG A 164 4.90 8.96 21.67
CA ARG A 164 5.83 8.46 22.70
C ARG A 164 5.09 7.47 23.61
N GLY A 165 5.85 6.58 24.24
CA GLY A 165 5.27 5.59 25.17
C GLY A 165 4.48 4.53 24.43
N GLU A 166 3.27 4.26 24.87
CA GLU A 166 2.41 3.19 24.36
C GLU A 166 0.96 3.64 24.19
N ALA A 167 0.26 3.02 23.25
CA ALA A 167 -1.18 3.19 23.05
C ALA A 167 -1.83 1.82 22.84
N LYS A 168 -3.10 1.73 23.24
CA LYS A 168 -3.91 0.53 23.09
C LYS A 168 -4.96 0.76 22.01
N HIS A 169 -5.04 -0.17 21.07
CA HIS A 169 -5.99 -0.16 19.97
C HIS A 169 -6.72 -1.51 19.96
N GLY A 170 -7.90 -1.56 20.59
CA GLY A 170 -8.57 -2.82 20.87
C GLY A 170 -7.75 -3.68 21.83
N HIS A 171 -7.33 -4.86 21.39
CA HIS A 171 -6.46 -5.76 22.17
C HIS A 171 -4.98 -5.70 21.73
N PHE A 172 -4.65 -4.80 20.79
CA PHE A 172 -3.27 -4.53 20.41
C PHE A 172 -2.68 -3.42 21.27
N GLN A 173 -1.44 -3.62 21.71
CA GLN A 173 -0.64 -2.59 22.35
C GLN A 173 0.54 -2.25 21.45
N VAL A 174 0.65 -0.96 21.13
CA VAL A 174 1.68 -0.42 20.24
C VAL A 174 2.57 0.48 21.07
N LYS A 175 3.86 0.16 21.15
CA LYS A 175 4.83 0.91 21.94
C LYS A 175 5.93 1.46 21.06
N VAL A 176 6.22 2.75 21.18
CA VAL A 176 7.39 3.38 20.55
C VAL A 176 8.64 3.01 21.34
N MET A 177 9.57 2.34 20.67
CA MET A 177 10.85 1.92 21.24
C MET A 177 11.96 2.92 20.89
N ALA A 178 11.95 3.43 19.67
CA ALA A 178 12.91 4.43 19.20
C ALA A 178 12.32 5.24 18.04
N GLN A 179 12.77 6.49 17.89
CA GLN A 179 12.46 7.31 16.74
C GLN A 179 13.73 8.03 16.28
N LYS A 180 14.00 8.01 14.98
CA LYS A 180 15.19 8.61 14.36
C LYS A 180 14.80 9.37 13.10
N PRO A 181 15.28 10.60 12.89
CA PRO A 181 15.11 11.30 11.63
C PRO A 181 15.93 10.63 10.53
N GLY A 182 15.40 10.65 9.30
CA GLY A 182 16.09 10.26 8.07
C GLY A 182 16.11 11.40 7.05
N ALA A 183 16.59 11.11 5.84
CA ALA A 183 16.64 12.07 4.75
C ALA A 183 15.26 12.25 4.09
N GLY A 184 14.44 13.16 4.64
CA GLY A 184 13.09 13.44 4.14
C GLY A 184 12.00 12.49 4.66
N PHE A 185 12.32 11.67 5.67
CA PHE A 185 11.38 10.77 6.34
C PHE A 185 11.71 10.63 7.83
N THR A 186 10.78 10.05 8.60
CA THR A 186 10.97 9.73 10.02
C THR A 186 10.86 8.22 10.21
N LYS A 187 11.87 7.59 10.83
CA LYS A 187 11.86 6.16 11.17
C LYS A 187 11.48 5.96 12.62
N THR A 188 10.43 5.19 12.87
CA THR A 188 9.97 4.82 14.21
C THR A 188 10.06 3.29 14.36
N THR A 189 10.72 2.82 15.42
CA THR A 189 10.70 1.41 15.82
C THR A 189 9.58 1.19 16.83
N LEU A 190 8.67 0.29 16.50
CA LEU A 190 7.51 -0.06 17.30
C LEU A 190 7.63 -1.49 17.81
N SER A 191 7.14 -1.73 19.02
CA SER A 191 6.81 -3.07 19.51
C SER A 191 5.30 -3.21 19.50
N LEU A 192 4.81 -4.25 18.84
CA LEU A 192 3.41 -4.62 18.77
C LEU A 192 3.19 -5.91 19.55
N THR A 193 2.16 -5.93 20.41
CA THR A 193 1.73 -7.13 21.15
C THR A 193 0.23 -7.30 21.07
N ASN A 194 -0.21 -8.56 21.08
CA ASN A 194 -1.62 -8.93 21.15
C ASN A 194 -1.95 -9.45 22.56
N SER A 195 -2.78 -8.74 23.32
CA SER A 195 -3.10 -9.10 24.70
C SER A 195 -3.98 -10.35 24.84
N LYS A 196 -4.57 -10.86 23.75
CA LYS A 196 -5.32 -12.12 23.75
C LYS A 196 -4.41 -13.33 23.53
N GLU A 197 -3.19 -13.11 23.05
CA GLU A 197 -2.24 -14.19 22.83
C GLU A 197 -1.53 -14.53 24.14
N SER A 198 -1.60 -15.81 24.54
CA SER A 198 -1.07 -16.29 25.81
C SER A 198 0.45 -16.29 25.88
N THR A 199 1.14 -16.37 24.74
CA THR A 199 2.61 -16.38 24.65
C THR A 199 3.21 -15.00 24.89
N GLY A 200 2.43 -13.92 24.72
CA GLY A 200 2.91 -12.55 24.86
C GLY A 200 3.96 -12.18 23.79
N SER A 201 3.87 -12.77 22.60
CA SER A 201 4.81 -12.53 21.50
C SER A 201 4.89 -11.04 21.17
N LYS A 202 6.10 -10.56 20.92
CA LYS A 202 6.34 -9.18 20.50
C LYS A 202 6.78 -9.17 19.05
N LEU A 203 6.04 -8.45 18.22
CA LEU A 203 6.43 -8.14 16.85
C LEU A 203 7.15 -6.79 16.83
N GLU A 204 8.39 -6.76 16.35
CA GLU A 204 9.09 -5.51 16.07
C GLU A 204 8.71 -5.01 14.67
N VAL A 205 8.21 -3.77 14.59
CA VAL A 205 7.78 -3.14 13.35
C VAL A 205 8.59 -1.87 13.12
N LYS A 206 9.14 -1.71 11.92
CA LYS A 206 9.75 -0.44 11.49
C LYS A 206 8.72 0.36 10.69
N LEU A 207 8.41 1.57 11.16
CA LEU A 207 7.53 2.51 10.48
C LEU A 207 8.36 3.65 9.87
N TRP A 208 8.21 3.89 8.57
CA TRP A 208 8.79 5.03 7.86
C TRP A 208 7.67 5.99 7.44
N GLU A 209 7.65 7.19 8.00
CA GLU A 209 6.74 8.27 7.60
C GLU A 209 7.46 9.23 6.65
N LEU A 210 6.95 9.38 5.42
CA LEU A 210 7.46 10.34 4.46
C LEU A 210 7.07 11.76 4.87
N ASN A 211 8.07 12.65 5.00
CA ASN A 211 7.85 14.01 5.51
C ASN A 211 7.64 15.06 4.41
N ASN A 212 7.97 14.75 3.15
CA ASN A 212 8.10 15.71 2.06
C ASN A 212 7.16 15.45 0.87
N TRP A 213 6.02 14.80 1.13
CA TRP A 213 4.92 14.68 0.17
C TRP A 213 3.65 15.33 0.73
N PRO A 214 3.47 16.64 0.50
CA PRO A 214 2.28 17.35 0.93
C PRO A 214 1.04 16.85 0.21
N MET A 215 -0.08 16.74 0.93
CA MET A 215 -1.36 16.27 0.38
C MET A 215 -1.93 17.16 -0.74
N SER A 216 -1.54 18.43 -0.77
CA SER A 216 -1.96 19.40 -1.77
C SER A 216 -1.20 19.28 -3.10
N LYS A 217 -0.15 18.46 -3.16
CA LYS A 217 0.70 18.29 -4.34
C LYS A 217 0.50 16.89 -4.93
N GLY A 218 0.41 16.82 -6.25
CA GLY A 218 0.35 15.54 -6.98
C GLY A 218 1.66 14.74 -6.92
N LEU A 219 2.79 15.38 -6.59
CA LEU A 219 4.11 14.76 -6.54
C LEU A 219 4.87 15.19 -5.28
N PRO A 220 5.77 14.32 -4.75
CA PRO A 220 6.65 14.68 -3.65
C PRO A 220 7.61 15.80 -4.07
N GLU A 221 8.07 16.60 -3.11
CA GLU A 221 8.98 17.73 -3.39
C GLU A 221 10.35 17.27 -3.90
N SER A 222 10.76 16.06 -3.51
CA SER A 222 11.97 15.43 -4.02
C SER A 222 11.82 13.91 -4.03
N PRO A 223 12.19 13.22 -5.14
CA PRO A 223 12.19 11.76 -5.21
C PRO A 223 13.27 11.13 -4.33
N ALA A 224 14.28 11.90 -3.87
CA ALA A 224 15.40 11.38 -3.09
C ALA A 224 14.97 10.71 -1.77
N ALA A 225 13.91 11.23 -1.14
CA ALA A 225 13.36 10.66 0.09
C ALA A 225 12.73 9.28 -0.16
N LEU A 226 12.01 9.12 -1.28
CA LEU A 226 11.43 7.83 -1.68
C LEU A 226 12.52 6.78 -1.93
N ILE A 227 13.56 7.14 -2.68
CA ILE A 227 14.72 6.27 -2.95
C ILE A 227 15.42 5.90 -1.63
N SER A 228 15.54 6.85 -0.70
CA SER A 228 16.15 6.60 0.61
C SER A 228 15.32 5.65 1.48
N ILE A 229 13.99 5.77 1.47
CA ILE A 229 13.09 4.82 2.16
C ILE A 229 13.23 3.43 1.54
N LEU A 230 13.20 3.32 0.20
CA LEU A 230 13.36 2.04 -0.50
C LEU A 230 14.63 1.33 -0.04
N GLY A 231 15.77 2.02 -0.06
CA GLY A 231 17.04 1.44 0.40
C GLY A 231 17.09 1.11 1.90
N GLU A 232 16.34 1.81 2.76
CA GLU A 232 16.20 1.44 4.18
C GLU A 232 15.33 0.19 4.39
N VAL A 233 14.22 0.07 3.65
CA VAL A 233 13.30 -1.06 3.71
C VAL A 233 13.96 -2.33 3.18
N GLU A 234 14.65 -2.24 2.04
CA GLU A 234 15.41 -3.36 1.48
C GLU A 234 16.50 -3.85 2.44
N ARG A 235 17.29 -2.92 3.01
CA ARG A 235 18.27 -3.28 4.04
C ARG A 235 17.60 -3.96 5.22
N TRP A 236 16.47 -3.45 5.70
CA TRP A 236 15.74 -4.07 6.82
C TRP A 236 15.30 -5.50 6.52
N GLN A 237 14.79 -5.76 5.31
CA GLN A 237 14.38 -7.09 4.86
C GLN A 237 15.57 -8.06 4.76
N GLN A 238 16.72 -7.60 4.27
CA GLN A 238 17.94 -8.41 4.13
C GLN A 238 18.51 -8.88 5.49
N HIS A 239 18.22 -8.20 6.60
CA HIS A 239 18.69 -8.59 7.94
C HIS A 239 17.88 -9.75 8.56
N GLY A 240 17.27 -10.61 7.73
CA GLY A 240 16.58 -11.83 8.17
C GLY A 240 15.16 -11.60 8.71
N GLN A 241 14.54 -10.47 8.39
CA GLN A 241 13.16 -10.17 8.79
C GLN A 241 12.19 -10.77 7.77
N VAL A 242 11.60 -11.92 8.10
CA VAL A 242 10.61 -12.61 7.27
C VAL A 242 9.23 -12.01 7.57
N GLY A 243 8.82 -10.99 6.81
CA GLY A 243 7.54 -10.34 7.02
C GLY A 243 7.10 -9.50 5.83
N HIS A 244 5.79 -9.22 5.76
CA HIS A 244 5.21 -8.37 4.72
C HIS A 244 5.66 -6.91 4.87
N ILE A 245 5.71 -6.21 3.74
CA ILE A 245 5.91 -4.76 3.71
C ILE A 245 4.55 -4.11 3.48
N LEU A 246 4.03 -3.45 4.50
CA LEU A 246 2.78 -2.73 4.41
C LEU A 246 3.03 -1.31 3.90
N ILE A 247 2.33 -0.89 2.87
CA ILE A 247 2.37 0.46 2.30
C ILE A 247 0.99 1.08 2.52
N THR A 248 0.96 2.28 3.09
CA THR A 248 -0.28 3.02 3.32
C THR A 248 -0.22 4.45 2.81
N CYS A 249 -1.30 4.84 2.14
CA CYS A 249 -1.56 6.17 1.63
C CYS A 249 -3.05 6.52 1.74
N ARG A 250 -3.42 7.76 1.41
CA ARG A 250 -4.84 8.16 1.31
C ARG A 250 -5.64 7.31 0.34
#